data_AF-A0A2H9QPP1-F1
#
_entry.id   AF-A0A2H9QPP1-F1
#
_cell.length_a   1.000
_cell.length_b   1.000
_cell.length_c   1.000
_cell.angle_alpha   90.00
_cell.angle_beta   90.00
_cell.angle_gamma   90.00
#
_symmetry.space_group_name_H-M   'P 1'
#
loop_
_entity.id
_entity.type
_entity.pdbx_description
1 polymer ?
#
loop_
_entity_poly.entity_id
_entity_poly.type
_entity_poly.pdbx_seq_one_letter_code
_entity_poly.pdbx_strand_id
1 'polypeptide(L)'
;MEKDYLYDVYMLCPVRNATDEEKKYLLEYKKKLEEKGFKVHYSAETPQEDETGGYGIVTDHCDEILNSKTVHIYWNPSSQGSYVDLGSSLIENRRRGLDILLMKKNIVRKIVDTQKKDWIEKKMEGFPKSYEMVLLYLDSIAEEETRISLE
;
A
#
# COMPACT_ATOMS: atom_id res chain seq x y z
N MET A 1 -0.16 -14.43 22.50
CA MET A 1 1.28 -14.33 22.21
C MET A 1 1.44 -13.18 21.24
N GLU A 2 2.29 -12.22 21.57
CA GLU A 2 2.65 -11.14 20.65
C GLU A 2 3.40 -11.79 19.47
N LYS A 3 2.96 -11.52 18.24
CA LYS A 3 3.61 -12.06 17.05
C LYS A 3 4.88 -11.25 16.82
N ASP A 4 6.03 -11.91 16.81
CA ASP A 4 7.29 -11.29 16.41
C ASP A 4 7.27 -11.07 14.89
N TYR A 5 7.03 -9.83 14.49
CA TYR A 5 7.10 -9.41 13.10
C TYR A 5 8.56 -9.12 12.71
N LEU A 6 8.94 -9.51 11.50
CA LEU A 6 10.27 -9.19 10.96
C LEU A 6 10.39 -7.72 10.62
N TYR A 7 9.28 -7.04 10.30
CA TYR A 7 9.27 -5.63 9.93
C TYR A 7 8.17 -4.90 10.70
N ASP A 8 8.41 -3.63 10.99
CA ASP A 8 7.35 -2.74 11.46
C ASP A 8 6.48 -2.30 10.29
N VAL A 9 7.11 -1.98 9.15
CA VAL A 9 6.40 -1.45 7.96
C VAL A 9 6.78 -2.22 6.71
N TYR A 10 5.78 -2.70 5.97
CA TYR A 10 5.92 -3.06 4.56
C TYR A 10 5.49 -1.88 3.68
N MET A 11 6.40 -1.37 2.86
CA MET A 11 6.12 -0.30 1.91
C MET A 11 5.83 -0.87 0.52
N LEU A 12 4.55 -0.90 0.15
CA LEU A 12 4.10 -1.30 -1.17
C LEU A 12 4.29 -0.16 -2.17
N CYS A 13 5.05 -0.39 -3.24
CA CYS A 13 5.29 0.63 -4.27
C CYS A 13 5.47 0.04 -5.68
N PRO A 14 5.33 0.85 -6.75
CA PRO A 14 5.80 0.46 -8.07
C PRO A 14 7.31 0.17 -8.03
N VAL A 15 7.70 -0.96 -8.62
CA VAL A 15 9.13 -1.33 -8.79
C VAL A 15 9.55 -1.09 -10.23
N ARG A 16 8.93 -1.82 -11.16
CA ARG A 16 9.16 -1.64 -12.61
C ARG A 16 8.49 -0.35 -13.10
N ASN A 17 9.19 0.38 -13.95
CA ASN A 17 8.75 1.66 -14.54
C ASN A 17 8.45 2.78 -13.53
N ALA A 18 8.91 2.68 -12.28
CA ALA A 18 8.85 3.79 -11.35
C ALA A 18 9.72 4.96 -11.85
N THR A 19 9.14 6.15 -11.85
CA THR A 19 9.83 7.40 -12.20
C THR A 19 10.90 7.75 -11.16
N ASP A 20 11.87 8.57 -11.54
CA ASP A 20 12.92 9.01 -10.61
C ASP A 20 12.35 9.82 -9.43
N GLU A 21 11.26 10.57 -9.67
CA GLU A 21 10.53 11.30 -8.63
C GLU A 21 9.84 10.35 -7.63
N GLU A 22 9.24 9.27 -8.11
CA GLU A 22 8.66 8.23 -7.27
C GLU A 22 9.74 7.55 -6.43
N LYS A 23 10.83 7.10 -7.06
CA LYS A 23 11.96 6.47 -6.37
C LYS A 23 12.54 7.38 -5.29
N LYS A 24 12.79 8.65 -5.62
CA LYS A 24 13.31 9.64 -4.67
C LYS A 24 12.36 9.80 -3.47
N TYR A 25 11.06 9.99 -3.73
CA TYR A 25 10.08 10.10 -2.65
C TYR A 25 10.05 8.86 -1.76
N LEU A 26 10.05 7.66 -2.35
CA LEU A 26 10.00 6.39 -1.64
C LEU A 26 11.24 6.20 -0.75
N LEU A 27 12.44 6.51 -1.26
CA LEU A 27 13.68 6.45 -0.47
C LEU A 27 13.67 7.46 0.68
N GLU A 28 13.23 8.69 0.44
CA GLU A 28 13.09 9.70 1.50
C GLU A 28 12.04 9.30 2.55
N TYR A 29 10.94 8.68 2.13
CA TYR A 29 9.90 8.19 3.02
C TYR A 29 10.40 7.04 3.89
N LYS A 30 11.08 6.05 3.28
CA LYS A 30 11.72 4.94 3.99
C LYS A 30 12.70 5.47 5.04
N LYS A 31 13.61 6.37 4.63
CA LYS A 31 14.62 6.96 5.51
C LYS A 31 13.99 7.63 6.74
N LYS A 32 12.89 8.39 6.56
CA LYS A 32 12.18 9.05 7.67
C LYS A 32 11.54 8.06 8.65
N LEU A 33 11.12 6.88 8.18
CA LEU A 33 10.60 5.83 9.06
C LEU A 33 11.76 5.16 9.82
N GLU A 34 12.86 4.85 9.14
CA GLU A 34 14.05 4.27 9.76
C GLU A 34 14.66 5.22 10.81
N GLU A 35 14.70 6.53 10.54
CA GLU A 35 15.13 7.56 11.50
C GLU A 35 14.25 7.61 12.77
N LYS A 36 13.00 7.14 12.69
CA LYS A 36 12.08 7.01 13.84
C LYS A 36 12.22 5.66 14.55
N GLY A 37 13.14 4.80 14.11
CA GLY A 37 13.40 3.48 14.69
C GLY A 37 12.53 2.36 14.13
N PHE A 38 11.75 2.58 13.08
CA PHE A 38 10.98 1.52 12.43
C PHE A 38 11.89 0.66 11.54
N LYS A 39 11.73 -0.66 11.61
CA LYS A 39 12.30 -1.60 10.64
C LYS A 39 11.40 -1.68 9.42
N VAL A 40 11.90 -1.22 8.27
CA VAL A 40 11.11 -1.07 7.05
C VAL A 40 11.60 -2.01 5.96
N HIS A 41 10.67 -2.72 5.33
CA HIS A 41 10.89 -3.42 4.06
C HIS A 41 10.12 -2.70 2.96
N TYR A 42 10.71 -2.41 1.82
CA TYR A 42 9.99 -1.84 0.68
C TYR A 42 10.10 -2.72 -0.56
N SER A 43 9.03 -2.80 -1.37
CA SER A 43 8.89 -3.81 -2.44
C SER A 43 10.04 -3.86 -3.45
N ALA A 44 10.83 -2.78 -3.61
CA ALA A 44 11.97 -2.81 -4.52
C ALA A 44 13.22 -3.50 -3.95
N GLU A 45 13.22 -3.89 -2.66
CA GLU A 45 14.28 -4.70 -2.04
C GLU A 45 14.10 -6.20 -2.32
N THR A 46 12.88 -6.61 -2.65
CA THR A 46 12.58 -7.99 -3.06
C THR A 46 13.23 -8.28 -4.40
N PRO A 47 13.91 -9.43 -4.58
CA PRO A 47 14.46 -9.84 -5.87
C PRO A 47 13.41 -9.76 -6.98
N GLN A 48 13.76 -9.12 -8.10
CA GLN A 48 12.84 -8.86 -9.21
C GLN A 48 13.08 -9.75 -10.43
N GLU A 49 14.13 -10.58 -10.39
CA GLU A 49 14.43 -11.58 -11.41
C GLU A 49 13.88 -12.93 -10.96
N ASP A 50 12.97 -13.50 -11.75
CA ASP A 50 12.25 -14.72 -11.38
C ASP A 50 11.88 -15.54 -12.62
N GLU A 51 12.50 -16.72 -12.74
CA GLU A 51 12.29 -17.66 -13.84
C GLU A 51 10.89 -18.31 -13.82
N THR A 52 10.17 -18.22 -12.70
CA THR A 52 8.80 -18.75 -12.57
C THR A 52 7.73 -17.84 -13.19
N GLY A 53 8.14 -16.70 -13.78
CA GLY A 53 7.22 -15.73 -14.38
C GLY A 53 6.58 -14.78 -13.37
N GLY A 54 7.12 -14.69 -12.15
CA GLY A 54 6.68 -13.78 -11.10
C GLY A 54 6.00 -14.46 -9.91
N TYR A 55 5.87 -15.79 -9.90
CA TYR A 55 5.28 -16.51 -8.77
C TYR A 55 6.17 -16.44 -7.53
N GLY A 56 7.50 -16.55 -7.70
CA GLY A 56 8.47 -16.37 -6.62
C GLY A 56 8.38 -14.97 -6.02
N ILE A 57 8.35 -13.93 -6.86
CA ILE A 57 8.24 -12.53 -6.42
C ILE A 57 6.97 -12.30 -5.60
N VAL A 58 5.82 -12.80 -6.09
CA VAL A 58 4.55 -12.67 -5.38
C VAL A 58 4.57 -13.43 -4.05
N THR A 59 5.21 -14.60 -4.01
CA THR A 59 5.36 -15.39 -2.77
C THR A 59 6.18 -14.61 -1.75
N ASP A 60 7.32 -14.05 -2.16
CA ASP A 60 8.18 -13.24 -1.29
C ASP A 60 7.42 -12.02 -0.76
N HIS A 61 6.68 -11.31 -1.61
CA HIS A 61 5.84 -10.18 -1.18
C HIS A 61 4.75 -10.61 -0.18
N CYS A 62 4.12 -11.76 -0.37
CA CYS A 62 3.15 -12.28 0.59
C CYS A 62 3.80 -12.56 1.95
N ASP A 63 4.99 -13.15 1.96
CA ASP A 63 5.74 -13.43 3.18
C ASP A 63 6.19 -12.14 3.88
N GLU A 64 6.63 -11.15 3.13
CA GLU A 64 7.03 -9.84 3.66
C GLU A 64 5.84 -9.11 4.30
N ILE A 65 4.67 -9.09 3.65
CA ILE A 65 3.43 -8.53 4.19
C ILE A 65 2.99 -9.32 5.44
N LEU A 66 3.05 -10.65 5.40
CA LEU A 66 2.68 -11.51 6.52
C LEU A 66 3.58 -11.23 7.74
N ASN A 67 4.84 -10.87 7.52
CA ASN A 67 5.83 -10.57 8.54
C ASN A 67 5.97 -9.09 8.88
N SER A 68 4.99 -8.24 8.51
CA SER A 68 5.01 -6.79 8.82
C SER A 68 3.88 -6.33 9.74
N LYS A 69 4.12 -5.37 10.64
CA LYS A 69 3.06 -4.86 11.56
C LYS A 69 2.03 -3.95 10.88
N THR A 70 2.43 -3.20 9.86
CA THR A 70 1.56 -2.32 9.06
C THR A 70 2.01 -2.33 7.60
N VAL A 71 1.12 -1.94 6.69
CA VAL A 71 1.42 -1.75 5.27
C VAL A 71 1.23 -0.29 4.92
N HIS A 72 2.26 0.34 4.38
CA HIS A 72 2.16 1.69 3.82
C HIS A 72 2.16 1.59 2.30
N ILE A 73 1.21 2.22 1.63
CA ILE A 73 0.98 2.04 0.19
C ILE A 73 1.28 3.33 -0.56
N TYR A 74 2.20 3.27 -1.51
CA TYR A 74 2.31 4.25 -2.59
C TYR A 74 1.51 3.75 -3.79
N TRP A 75 0.33 4.34 -4.00
CA TRP A 75 -0.56 3.90 -5.07
C TRP A 75 -0.24 4.55 -6.41
N ASN A 76 0.11 3.72 -7.39
CA ASN A 76 0.19 4.10 -8.80
C ASN A 76 -0.68 3.12 -9.62
N PRO A 77 -1.78 3.56 -10.25
CA PRO A 77 -2.66 2.69 -11.02
C PRO A 77 -2.00 1.97 -12.20
N SER A 78 -0.84 2.43 -12.68
CA SER A 78 -0.09 1.75 -13.76
C SER A 78 0.75 0.57 -13.25
N SER A 79 0.93 0.42 -11.94
CA SER A 79 1.73 -0.64 -11.33
C SER A 79 0.95 -1.95 -11.25
N GLN A 80 1.09 -2.81 -12.26
CA GLN A 80 0.37 -4.10 -12.30
C GLN A 80 0.69 -5.01 -11.10
N GLY A 81 1.94 -5.04 -10.63
CA GLY A 81 2.34 -5.84 -9.46
C GLY A 81 1.64 -5.39 -8.18
N SER A 82 1.51 -4.07 -7.99
CA SER A 82 0.88 -3.49 -6.80
C SER A 82 -0.58 -3.92 -6.59
N TYR A 83 -1.30 -4.35 -7.63
CA TYR A 83 -2.66 -4.89 -7.47
C TYR A 83 -2.66 -6.25 -6.77
N VAL A 84 -1.66 -7.11 -7.04
CA VAL A 84 -1.53 -8.42 -6.41
C VAL A 84 -1.18 -8.23 -4.93
N ASP A 85 -0.17 -7.41 -4.65
CA ASP A 85 0.29 -7.12 -3.29
C ASP A 85 -0.80 -6.43 -2.46
N LEU A 86 -1.60 -5.55 -3.08
CA LEU A 86 -2.78 -4.95 -2.45
C LEU A 86 -3.81 -6.02 -2.08
N GLY A 87 -4.07 -6.99 -2.96
CA GLY A 87 -4.94 -8.12 -2.66
C GLY A 87 -4.52 -8.87 -1.40
N SER A 88 -3.22 -9.21 -1.29
CA SER A 88 -2.65 -9.86 -0.11
C SER A 88 -2.76 -8.98 1.13
N SER A 89 -2.46 -7.69 1.01
CA SER A 89 -2.58 -6.72 2.11
C SER A 89 -4.01 -6.61 2.63
N LEU A 90 -5.01 -6.60 1.74
CA LEU A 90 -6.43 -6.55 2.12
C LEU A 90 -6.89 -7.81 2.86
N ILE A 91 -6.40 -8.98 2.46
CA ILE A 91 -6.69 -10.23 3.17
C ILE A 91 -6.12 -10.17 4.58
N GLU A 92 -4.87 -9.73 4.73
CA GLU A 92 -4.24 -9.61 6.05
C GLU A 92 -4.90 -8.53 6.92
N ASN A 93 -5.26 -7.37 6.36
CA ASN A 93 -6.09 -6.37 7.03
C ASN A 93 -7.36 -7.00 7.59
N ARG A 94 -8.10 -7.76 6.75
CA ARG A 94 -9.35 -8.39 7.18
C ARG A 94 -9.15 -9.50 8.22
N ARG A 95 -8.08 -10.29 8.10
CA ARG A 95 -7.85 -11.47 8.96
C ARG A 95 -7.30 -11.13 10.33
N ARG A 96 -6.44 -10.12 10.43
CA ARG A 96 -5.71 -9.81 11.66
C ARG A 96 -5.78 -8.36 12.12
N GLY A 97 -6.52 -7.49 11.42
CA GLY A 97 -6.57 -6.06 11.74
C GLY A 97 -5.27 -5.33 11.39
N LEU A 98 -4.59 -5.76 10.31
CA LEU A 98 -3.38 -5.08 9.83
C LEU A 98 -3.72 -3.68 9.31
N ASP A 99 -3.11 -2.64 9.85
CA ASP A 99 -3.30 -1.28 9.35
C ASP A 99 -2.76 -1.11 7.93
N ILE A 100 -3.51 -0.35 7.11
CA ILE A 100 -3.12 0.07 5.78
C ILE A 100 -3.13 1.61 5.74
N LEU A 101 -1.95 2.19 5.56
CA LEU A 101 -1.73 3.63 5.49
C LEU A 101 -1.39 4.05 4.07
N LEU A 102 -1.93 5.18 3.61
CA LEU A 102 -1.79 5.65 2.24
C LEU A 102 -0.78 6.78 2.12
N MET A 103 0.30 6.53 1.40
CA MET A 103 1.26 7.56 1.02
C MET A 103 0.66 8.48 -0.05
N LYS A 104 1.00 9.77 0.00
CA LYS A 104 0.48 10.79 -0.93
C LYS A 104 -1.05 10.70 -1.15
N LYS A 105 -1.81 10.55 -0.06
CA LYS A 105 -3.30 10.51 -0.03
C LYS A 105 -3.99 11.55 -0.92
N ASN A 106 -3.40 12.73 -1.05
CA ASN A 106 -3.89 13.82 -1.89
C ASN A 106 -3.89 13.47 -3.39
N ILE A 107 -2.93 12.67 -3.88
CA ILE A 107 -2.89 12.20 -5.27
C ILE A 107 -4.04 11.21 -5.50
N VAL A 108 -4.20 10.24 -4.61
CA VAL A 108 -5.27 9.23 -4.70
C VAL A 108 -6.65 9.87 -4.62
N ARG A 109 -6.83 10.87 -3.76
CA ARG A 109 -8.06 11.66 -3.69
C ARG A 109 -8.40 12.33 -5.03
N LYS A 110 -7.41 12.92 -5.72
CA LYS A 110 -7.63 13.51 -7.05
C LYS A 110 -8.08 12.47 -8.07
N ILE A 111 -7.51 11.26 -8.02
CA ILE A 111 -7.94 10.15 -8.91
C ILE A 111 -9.42 9.83 -8.66
N VAL A 112 -9.81 9.66 -7.39
CA VAL A 112 -11.21 9.39 -7.01
C VAL A 112 -12.13 10.54 -7.42
N ASP A 113 -11.72 11.79 -7.26
CA ASP A 113 -12.52 12.94 -7.65
C ASP A 113 -12.74 12.99 -9.17
N THR A 114 -11.74 12.64 -9.97
CA THR A 114 -11.89 12.48 -11.43
C THR A 114 -12.83 11.32 -11.77
N GLN A 115 -12.64 10.14 -11.16
CA GLN A 115 -13.53 8.99 -11.35
C GLN A 115 -14.99 9.33 -11.04
N LYS A 116 -15.24 10.09 -9.96
CA LYS A 116 -16.57 10.58 -9.58
C LYS A 116 -17.19 11.49 -10.64
N LYS A 117 -16.41 12.46 -11.14
CA LYS A 117 -16.88 13.38 -12.19
C LYS A 117 -17.27 12.62 -13.45
N ASP A 118 -16.39 11.74 -13.92
CA ASP A 118 -16.64 10.90 -15.10
C ASP A 118 -17.90 10.04 -14.94
N TRP A 119 -18.13 9.48 -13.75
CA TRP A 119 -19.30 8.66 -13.45
C TRP A 119 -20.61 9.45 -13.50
N ILE A 120 -20.60 10.66 -12.91
CA ILE A 120 -21.73 11.59 -12.92
C ILE A 120 -22.04 12.04 -14.36
N GLU A 121 -21.01 12.44 -15.12
CA GLU A 121 -21.16 12.88 -16.51
C GLU A 121 -21.75 11.78 -17.41
N LYS A 122 -21.37 10.52 -17.16
CA LYS A 122 -21.89 9.34 -17.87
C LYS A 122 -23.28 8.88 -17.39
N LYS A 123 -23.88 9.55 -16.40
CA LYS A 123 -25.20 9.23 -15.82
C LYS A 123 -25.31 7.76 -15.38
N MET A 124 -24.24 7.20 -14.83
CA MET A 124 -24.22 5.81 -14.38
C MET A 124 -24.93 5.69 -13.01
N GLU A 125 -25.66 4.60 -12.81
CA GLU A 125 -26.30 4.29 -11.53
C GLU A 125 -25.30 3.71 -10.52
N GLY A 126 -25.52 4.00 -9.24
CA GLY A 126 -24.66 3.54 -8.15
C GLY A 126 -23.34 4.29 -8.05
N PHE A 127 -22.45 3.79 -7.19
CA PHE A 127 -21.11 4.35 -7.01
C PHE A 127 -20.06 3.30 -7.40
N PRO A 128 -19.09 3.61 -8.26
CA PRO A 128 -18.15 2.60 -8.74
C PRO A 128 -17.27 2.14 -7.58
N LYS A 129 -17.04 0.83 -7.48
CA LYS A 129 -15.96 0.31 -6.65
C LYS A 129 -14.64 0.56 -7.38
N SER A 130 -13.69 1.23 -6.73
CA SER A 130 -12.30 1.34 -7.19
C SER A 130 -11.32 1.03 -6.07
N TYR A 131 -10.09 0.64 -6.44
CA TYR A 131 -9.02 0.39 -5.47
C TYR A 131 -8.68 1.66 -4.69
N GLU A 132 -8.70 2.82 -5.35
CA GLU A 132 -8.41 4.10 -4.74
C GLU A 132 -9.42 4.47 -3.64
N MET A 133 -10.70 4.17 -3.84
CA MET A 133 -11.73 4.41 -2.83
C MET A 133 -11.57 3.49 -1.63
N VAL A 134 -11.22 2.21 -1.86
CA VAL A 134 -10.92 1.25 -0.80
C VAL A 134 -9.71 1.72 0.01
N LEU A 135 -8.64 2.15 -0.66
CA LEU A 135 -7.44 2.66 0.00
C LEU A 135 -7.71 3.91 0.85
N LEU A 136 -8.50 4.86 0.34
CA LEU A 136 -8.88 6.05 1.11
C LEU A 136 -9.69 5.71 2.36
N TYR A 137 -10.56 4.69 2.28
CA TYR A 137 -11.35 4.25 3.41
C TYR A 137 -10.50 3.56 4.48
N LEU A 138 -9.62 2.66 4.07
CA LEU A 138 -8.72 1.94 5.00
C LEU A 138 -7.76 2.90 5.71
N ASP A 139 -7.20 3.86 4.97
CA ASP A 139 -6.34 4.89 5.54
C ASP A 139 -7.09 5.76 6.57
N SER A 140 -8.37 6.08 6.35
CA SER A 140 -9.16 6.81 7.35
C SER A 140 -9.41 6.02 8.64
N ILE A 141 -9.57 4.69 8.54
CA ILE A 141 -9.72 3.82 9.72
C ILE A 141 -8.42 3.82 10.52
N ALA A 142 -7.28 3.62 9.86
CA ALA A 142 -5.96 3.58 10.52
C ALA A 142 -5.62 4.93 11.20
N GLU A 143 -5.97 6.07 10.59
CA GLU A 143 -5.80 7.40 11.19
C GLU A 143 -6.65 7.59 12.45
N GLU A 144 -7.88 7.07 12.48
CA GLU A 144 -8.78 7.15 13.64
C GLU A 144 -8.27 6.31 14.82
N GLU A 145 -7.82 5.08 14.56
CA GLU A 145 -7.28 4.18 15.59
C GLU A 145 -5.96 4.69 16.19
N THR A 146 -5.10 5.29 15.36
CA THR A 146 -3.85 5.93 15.82
C THR A 146 -4.14 7.11 16.75
N ARG A 147 -5.20 7.87 16.50
CA ARG A 147 -5.60 9.00 17.36
C ARG A 147 -6.14 8.53 18.70
N ILE A 148 -6.97 7.49 18.72
CA ILE A 148 -7.52 6.91 19.96
C ILE A 148 -6.39 6.35 20.85
N SER A 149 -5.31 5.85 20.25
CA SER A 149 -4.14 5.32 20.97
C SER A 149 -3.26 6.38 21.66
N LEU A 150 -3.49 7.67 21.40
CA LEU A 150 -2.67 8.80 21.89
C LEU A 150 -3.44 9.73 22.85
N GLU A 151 -4.73 9.45 23.10
CA GLU A 151 -5.59 10.11 24.09
C GLU A 151 -5.73 9.25 25.36
#